data_AF-A0A661TAN2-F1
#
_entry.id   AF-A0A661TAN2-F1
#
_cell.length_a   1.000
_cell.length_b   1.000
_cell.length_c   1.000
_cell.angle_alpha   90.00
_cell.angle_beta   90.00
_cell.angle_gamma   90.00
#
_symmetry.space_group_name_H-M   'P 1'
#
loop_
_entity.id
_entity.type
_entity.pdbx_description
1 polymer ?
#
loop_
_entity_poly.entity_id
_entity_poly.type
_entity_poly.pdbx_seq_one_letter_code
_entity_poly.pdbx_strand_id
1 'polypeptide(L)'
;MKGITRYFSEDKFVKFKKDFSFLIKKIKDSKGELDLQIRPGNKFNIYYKGNSLAEVTIQKANYVIKIHKEFEPIEASERDPKHRFPMKRFVFIGGTPYVLITLIPEELPKFFQSKIINALTSKIKKVNNGEEITFEQSLITDNIDSEEVIIIDRQVGGGGLSGILDLLALKKIDHAKYRLVILEVKLGNNIELKNKVAGQIKKYI
;
A
#
# COMPACT_ATOMS: atom_id res chain seq x y z
N MET A 1 2.09 8.27 26.27
CA MET A 1 1.90 7.54 24.99
C MET A 1 3.26 7.34 24.34
N LYS A 2 3.68 6.10 24.06
CA LYS A 2 4.85 5.85 23.21
C LYS A 2 4.43 6.15 21.77
N GLY A 3 5.03 7.15 21.14
CA GLY A 3 4.78 7.47 19.74
C GLY A 3 5.08 6.28 18.84
N ILE A 4 4.28 6.07 17.80
CA ILE A 4 4.53 5.02 16.81
C ILE A 4 5.68 5.49 15.93
N THR A 5 6.85 4.90 16.11
CA THR A 5 8.04 5.19 15.31
C THR A 5 7.98 4.46 13.96
N ARG A 6 7.79 5.22 12.87
CA ARG A 6 7.76 4.71 11.49
C ARG A 6 9.06 5.03 10.75
N TYR A 7 10.17 4.43 11.18
CA TYR A 7 11.46 4.55 10.51
C TYR A 7 12.23 3.22 10.59
N PHE A 8 13.17 3.04 9.64
CA PHE A 8 14.14 1.94 9.69
C PHE A 8 15.29 2.30 10.63
N SER A 9 15.85 1.32 11.34
CA SER A 9 17.19 1.49 11.93
C SER A 9 18.21 1.81 10.84
N GLU A 10 19.28 2.51 11.19
CA GLU A 10 20.23 3.06 10.21
C GLU A 10 20.83 1.98 9.29
N ASP A 11 21.25 0.84 9.87
CA ASP A 11 21.75 -0.31 9.14
C ASP A 11 20.72 -0.87 8.14
N LYS A 12 19.45 -0.90 8.55
CA LYS A 12 18.32 -1.40 7.74
C LYS A 12 17.93 -0.39 6.66
N PHE A 13 18.06 0.90 6.93
CA PHE A 13 17.83 1.95 5.94
C PHE A 13 18.87 1.92 4.82
N VAL A 14 20.15 1.76 5.16
CA VAL A 14 21.23 1.59 4.17
C VAL A 14 20.96 0.36 3.30
N LYS A 15 20.61 -0.77 3.93
CA LYS A 15 20.25 -2.01 3.23
C LYS A 15 19.02 -1.81 2.31
N PHE A 16 17.97 -1.18 2.83
CA PHE A 16 16.76 -0.88 2.06
C PHE A 16 17.06 -0.06 0.80
N LYS A 17 17.80 1.05 0.93
CA LYS A 17 18.17 1.91 -0.20
C LYS A 17 18.95 1.16 -1.28
N LYS A 18 19.90 0.32 -0.85
CA LYS A 18 20.73 -0.47 -1.76
C LYS A 18 19.87 -1.50 -2.53
N ASP A 19 19.14 -2.32 -1.78
CA ASP A 19 18.58 -3.56 -2.32
C ASP A 19 17.19 -3.36 -2.94
N PHE A 20 16.47 -2.28 -2.61
CA PHE A 20 15.13 -1.97 -3.17
C PHE A 20 15.08 -0.75 -4.08
N SER A 21 16.23 -0.19 -4.50
CA SER A 21 16.27 0.94 -5.44
C SER A 21 15.43 0.71 -6.71
N PHE A 22 15.47 -0.52 -7.25
CA PHE A 22 14.68 -0.93 -8.41
C PHE A 22 13.16 -0.90 -8.14
N LEU A 23 12.74 -1.20 -6.91
CA LEU A 23 11.33 -1.21 -6.51
C LEU A 23 10.80 0.21 -6.33
N ILE A 24 11.60 1.10 -5.74
CA ILE A 24 11.25 2.54 -5.62
C ILE A 24 11.01 3.14 -7.01
N LYS A 25 11.87 2.81 -7.98
CA LYS A 25 11.64 3.22 -9.38
C LYS A 25 10.29 2.72 -9.91
N LYS A 26 9.96 1.43 -9.71
CA LYS A 26 8.68 0.86 -10.14
C LYS A 26 7.47 1.54 -9.49
N ILE A 27 7.54 1.87 -8.20
CA ILE A 27 6.47 2.57 -7.49
C ILE A 27 6.28 3.96 -8.08
N LYS A 28 7.37 4.71 -8.29
CA LYS A 28 7.32 6.02 -8.94
C LYS A 28 6.69 5.95 -10.34
N ASP A 29 7.11 4.96 -11.13
CA ASP A 29 6.64 4.77 -12.50
C ASP A 29 5.18 4.26 -12.58
N SER A 30 4.60 3.81 -11.44
CA SER A 30 3.22 3.32 -11.37
C SER A 30 2.15 4.43 -11.36
N LYS A 31 2.58 5.69 -11.29
CA LYS A 31 1.70 6.87 -11.22
C LYS A 31 0.64 6.75 -10.12
N GLY A 32 1.00 6.27 -8.93
CA GLY A 32 0.08 6.19 -7.78
C GLY A 32 -0.72 4.90 -7.68
N GLU A 33 -0.64 3.98 -8.64
CA GLU A 33 -1.29 2.66 -8.49
C GLU A 33 -0.61 1.80 -7.42
N LEU A 34 0.72 1.89 -7.32
CA LEU A 34 1.51 1.29 -6.25
C LEU A 34 1.88 2.34 -5.22
N ASP A 35 1.89 1.93 -3.96
CA ASP A 35 2.34 2.76 -2.84
C ASP A 35 3.28 1.95 -1.92
N LEU A 36 4.14 2.65 -1.17
CA LEU A 36 5.02 2.07 -0.18
C LEU A 36 4.90 2.81 1.14
N GLN A 37 4.63 2.06 2.20
CA GLN A 37 4.51 2.62 3.55
C GLN A 37 5.48 1.95 4.51
N ILE A 38 6.31 2.77 5.18
CA ILE A 38 7.18 2.30 6.25
C ILE A 38 6.35 1.96 7.49
N ARG A 39 6.64 0.81 8.09
CA ARG A 39 5.97 0.29 9.29
C ARG A 39 6.98 0.09 10.43
N PRO A 40 6.52 0.12 11.69
CA PRO A 40 7.38 -0.18 12.83
C PRO A 40 8.06 -1.56 12.71
N GLY A 41 9.24 -1.70 13.31
CA GLY A 41 9.95 -2.97 13.37
C GLY A 41 10.75 -3.33 12.12
N ASN A 42 11.30 -2.33 11.42
CA ASN A 42 12.09 -2.52 10.19
C ASN A 42 11.31 -3.21 9.06
N LYS A 43 10.07 -2.77 8.89
CA LYS A 43 9.14 -3.31 7.91
C LYS A 43 8.68 -2.21 6.97
N PHE A 44 8.23 -2.63 5.79
CA PHE A 44 7.42 -1.78 4.94
C PHE A 44 6.39 -2.62 4.20
N ASN A 45 5.31 -1.98 3.79
CA ASN A 45 4.27 -2.60 2.99
C ASN A 45 4.27 -1.96 1.61
N ILE A 46 4.02 -2.79 0.61
CA ILE A 46 3.71 -2.38 -0.75
C ILE A 46 2.21 -2.55 -0.92
N TYR A 47 1.56 -1.52 -1.40
CA TYR A 47 0.12 -1.52 -1.67
C TYR A 47 -0.12 -1.44 -3.18
N TYR A 48 -1.19 -2.08 -3.62
CA TYR A 48 -1.79 -1.83 -4.93
C TYR A 48 -3.21 -1.32 -4.71
N LYS A 49 -3.46 -0.07 -5.08
CA LYS A 49 -4.77 0.59 -4.88
C LYS A 49 -5.36 0.37 -3.49
N GLY A 50 -4.55 0.65 -2.46
CA GLY A 50 -4.92 0.49 -1.05
C GLY A 50 -4.94 -0.93 -0.50
N ASN A 51 -4.82 -1.96 -1.34
CA ASN A 51 -4.75 -3.33 -0.88
C ASN A 51 -3.30 -3.75 -0.63
N SER A 52 -3.05 -4.41 0.50
CA SER A 52 -1.71 -4.88 0.84
C SER A 52 -1.26 -5.95 -0.15
N LEU A 53 -0.34 -5.59 -1.04
CA LEU A 53 0.24 -6.48 -2.03
C LEU A 53 1.31 -7.37 -1.38
N ALA A 54 2.19 -6.77 -0.58
CA ALA A 54 3.20 -7.49 0.18
C ALA A 54 3.65 -6.69 1.41
N GLU A 55 3.82 -7.35 2.55
CA GLU A 55 4.61 -6.84 3.68
C GLU A 55 6.03 -7.40 3.57
N VAL A 56 7.03 -6.56 3.75
CA VAL A 56 8.44 -6.93 3.70
C VAL A 56 9.09 -6.60 5.03
N THR A 57 9.67 -7.62 5.67
CA THR A 57 10.48 -7.48 6.88
C THR A 57 11.96 -7.59 6.52
N ILE A 58 12.75 -6.59 6.88
CA ILE A 58 14.19 -6.57 6.61
C ILE A 58 14.93 -7.24 7.76
N GLN A 59 15.54 -8.40 7.50
CA GLN A 59 16.38 -9.10 8.47
C GLN A 59 17.88 -8.83 8.24
N LYS A 60 18.74 -9.44 9.08
CA LYS A 60 20.20 -9.28 8.96
C LYS A 60 20.71 -9.80 7.61
N ALA A 61 20.42 -11.05 7.27
CA ALA A 61 20.91 -11.69 6.05
C ALA A 61 19.91 -11.67 4.90
N ASN A 62 18.61 -11.75 5.17
CA ASN A 62 17.56 -11.98 4.19
C ASN A 62 16.38 -11.00 4.37
N TYR A 63 15.31 -11.24 3.62
CA TYR A 63 14.03 -10.56 3.74
C TYR A 63 12.92 -11.59 3.86
N VAL A 64 11.94 -11.29 4.69
CA VAL A 64 10.71 -12.07 4.78
C VAL A 64 9.60 -11.28 4.13
N ILE A 65 9.04 -11.83 3.06
CA ILE A 65 7.89 -11.29 2.35
C ILE A 65 6.66 -12.05 2.81
N LYS A 66 5.63 -11.32 3.21
CA LYS A 66 4.32 -11.85 3.58
C LYS A 66 3.28 -11.39 2.58
N ILE A 67 2.58 -12.33 1.96
CA ILE A 67 1.49 -12.08 1.01
C ILE A 67 0.24 -12.86 1.42
N HIS A 68 -0.93 -12.40 0.99
CA HIS A 68 -2.17 -13.15 1.17
C HIS A 68 -2.22 -14.35 0.21
N LYS A 69 -2.69 -15.52 0.68
CA LYS A 69 -2.72 -16.77 -0.10
C LYS A 69 -3.53 -16.65 -1.40
N GLU A 70 -4.58 -15.84 -1.40
CA GLU A 70 -5.42 -15.63 -2.59
C GLU A 70 -4.69 -14.88 -3.70
N PHE A 71 -3.66 -14.10 -3.35
CA PHE A 71 -2.85 -13.33 -4.30
C PHE A 71 -1.66 -14.12 -4.82
N GLU A 72 -1.43 -15.34 -4.36
CA GLU A 72 -0.25 -16.13 -4.69
C GLU A 72 -0.05 -16.27 -6.22
N PRO A 73 1.12 -15.92 -6.78
CA PRO A 73 1.29 -15.85 -8.24
C PRO A 73 1.56 -17.23 -8.88
N ILE A 74 0.88 -18.30 -8.44
CA ILE A 74 1.07 -19.70 -8.84
C ILE A 74 1.13 -19.83 -10.37
N GLU A 75 0.10 -19.35 -11.07
CA GLU A 75 -0.02 -19.49 -12.54
C GLU A 75 1.07 -18.76 -13.33
N ALA A 76 1.56 -17.62 -12.83
CA ALA A 76 2.62 -16.85 -13.50
C ALA A 76 3.99 -17.52 -13.35
N SER A 77 4.16 -18.35 -12.30
CA SER A 77 5.39 -19.07 -11.97
C SER A 77 5.52 -20.42 -12.67
N GLU A 78 4.44 -21.01 -13.19
CA GLU A 78 4.49 -22.35 -13.81
C GLU A 78 4.69 -22.30 -15.34
N ARG A 79 4.19 -21.28 -16.02
CA ARG A 79 4.13 -21.24 -17.50
C ARG A 79 5.44 -20.90 -18.23
N ASP A 80 6.51 -20.52 -17.52
CA ASP A 80 7.80 -20.16 -18.14
C ASP A 80 9.00 -20.56 -17.25
N PRO A 81 9.80 -21.57 -17.65
CA PRO A 81 10.96 -22.06 -16.91
C PRO A 81 12.01 -20.99 -16.54
N LYS A 82 12.18 -19.94 -17.37
CA LYS A 82 13.21 -18.91 -17.16
C LYS A 82 12.81 -17.83 -16.14
N HIS A 83 11.52 -17.75 -15.82
CA HIS A 83 10.95 -16.72 -14.94
C HIS A 83 10.22 -17.31 -13.72
N ARG A 84 10.42 -18.60 -13.43
CA ARG A 84 9.83 -19.26 -12.26
C ARG A 84 10.43 -18.67 -10.98
N PHE A 85 9.58 -18.14 -10.10
CA PHE A 85 9.95 -17.96 -8.70
C PHE A 85 9.61 -19.27 -7.96
N PRO A 86 10.59 -20.04 -7.46
CA PRO A 86 10.36 -21.41 -7.03
C PRO A 86 9.45 -21.50 -5.79
N MET A 87 8.34 -22.23 -5.91
CA MET A 87 7.34 -22.44 -4.84
C MET A 87 7.90 -23.09 -3.57
N LYS A 88 9.05 -23.79 -3.64
CA LYS A 88 9.69 -24.41 -2.46
C LYS A 88 10.09 -23.42 -1.35
N ARG A 89 9.98 -22.11 -1.62
CA ARG A 89 10.32 -21.03 -0.67
C ARG A 89 9.14 -20.48 0.10
N PHE A 90 7.93 -20.94 -0.23
CA PHE A 90 6.71 -20.52 0.42
C PHE A 90 6.50 -21.37 1.67
N VAL A 91 6.40 -20.70 2.81
CA VAL A 91 6.05 -21.30 4.10
C VAL A 91 4.62 -20.90 4.41
N PHE A 92 3.73 -21.88 4.39
CA PHE A 92 2.33 -21.71 4.76
C PHE A 92 2.22 -21.71 6.29
N ILE A 93 1.70 -20.62 6.84
CA ILE A 93 1.44 -20.53 8.27
C ILE A 93 0.05 -21.08 8.53
N GLY A 94 -0.04 -22.24 9.18
CA GLY A 94 -1.31 -22.85 9.58
C GLY A 94 -2.18 -21.88 10.37
N GLY A 95 -3.48 -21.87 10.07
CA GLY A 95 -4.45 -20.98 10.74
C GLY A 95 -4.40 -19.52 10.30
N THR A 96 -3.56 -19.14 9.32
CA THR A 96 -3.56 -17.77 8.77
C THR A 96 -3.80 -17.79 7.25
N PRO A 97 -4.41 -16.73 6.67
CA PRO A 97 -4.58 -16.65 5.23
C PRO A 97 -3.33 -16.12 4.52
N TYR A 98 -2.16 -16.19 5.15
CA TYR A 98 -0.91 -15.61 4.66
C TYR A 98 0.14 -16.67 4.37
N VAL A 99 0.99 -16.35 3.40
CA VAL A 99 2.15 -17.15 3.03
C VAL A 99 3.40 -16.29 3.20
N LEU A 100 4.47 -16.90 3.74
CA LEU A 100 5.76 -16.27 3.92
C LEU A 100 6.75 -16.76 2.87
N ILE A 101 7.62 -15.86 2.41
CA ILE A 101 8.66 -16.14 1.43
C ILE A 101 9.94 -15.52 1.94
N THR A 102 10.99 -16.32 2.09
CA THR A 102 12.31 -15.82 2.51
C THR A 102 13.22 -15.65 1.29
N LEU A 103 13.71 -14.43 1.08
CA LEU A 103 14.54 -14.04 -0.06
C LEU A 103 15.90 -13.51 0.37
N ILE A 104 16.93 -13.81 -0.41
CA ILE A 104 18.22 -13.08 -0.35
C ILE A 104 18.18 -11.87 -1.32
N PRO A 105 19.09 -10.88 -1.17
CA PRO A 105 19.05 -9.64 -1.96
C PRO A 105 18.96 -9.85 -3.48
N GLU A 106 19.67 -10.85 -3.99
CA GLU A 106 19.79 -11.18 -5.42
C GLU A 106 18.46 -11.67 -6.03
N GLU A 107 17.50 -12.02 -5.19
CA GLU A 107 16.21 -12.58 -5.59
C GLU A 107 15.08 -11.56 -5.53
N LEU A 108 15.29 -10.44 -4.83
CA LEU A 108 14.32 -9.36 -4.75
C LEU A 108 13.90 -8.87 -6.15
N PRO A 109 14.81 -8.63 -7.12
CA PRO A 109 14.41 -8.17 -8.44
C PRO A 109 13.58 -9.21 -9.19
N LYS A 110 13.84 -10.51 -8.97
CA LYS A 110 13.09 -11.62 -9.59
C LYS A 110 11.69 -11.74 -9.00
N PHE A 111 11.54 -11.55 -7.69
CA PHE A 111 10.23 -11.59 -7.04
C PHE A 111 9.39 -10.36 -7.39
N PHE A 112 9.99 -9.17 -7.37
CA PHE A 112 9.32 -7.90 -7.67
C PHE A 112 9.43 -7.49 -9.16
N GLN A 113 9.64 -8.45 -10.06
CA GLN A 113 9.59 -8.18 -11.49
C GLN A 113 8.16 -7.84 -11.93
N SER A 114 8.02 -7.09 -13.02
CA SER A 114 6.70 -6.61 -13.47
C SER A 114 5.71 -7.75 -13.72
N LYS A 115 6.16 -8.91 -14.22
CA LYS A 115 5.30 -10.08 -14.43
C LYS A 115 4.65 -10.58 -13.14
N ILE A 116 5.43 -10.69 -12.06
CA ILE A 116 4.91 -11.16 -10.77
C ILE A 116 4.05 -10.09 -10.13
N ILE A 117 4.48 -8.83 -10.13
CA ILE A 117 3.66 -7.72 -9.62
C ILE A 117 2.31 -7.69 -10.36
N ASN A 118 2.29 -7.77 -11.69
CA ASN A 118 1.03 -7.78 -12.47
C ASN A 118 0.15 -8.99 -12.15
N ALA A 119 0.73 -10.15 -11.85
CA ALA A 119 -0.03 -11.32 -11.41
C ALA A 119 -0.66 -11.10 -10.02
N LEU A 120 0.10 -10.55 -9.07
CA LEU A 120 -0.38 -10.18 -7.74
C LEU A 120 -1.51 -9.14 -7.85
N THR A 121 -1.30 -8.06 -8.62
CA THR A 121 -2.30 -6.99 -8.78
C THR A 121 -3.55 -7.48 -9.50
N SER A 122 -3.43 -8.36 -10.50
CA SER A 122 -4.59 -8.98 -11.15
C SER A 122 -5.42 -9.81 -10.18
N LYS A 123 -4.79 -10.58 -9.29
CA LYS A 123 -5.49 -11.35 -8.26
C LYS A 123 -6.15 -10.44 -7.21
N ILE A 124 -5.47 -9.38 -6.80
CA ILE A 124 -6.05 -8.34 -5.94
C ILE A 124 -7.32 -7.77 -6.59
N LYS A 125 -7.29 -7.43 -7.89
CA LYS A 125 -8.47 -6.94 -8.63
C LYS A 125 -9.63 -7.94 -8.63
N LYS A 126 -9.35 -9.26 -8.67
CA LYS A 126 -10.40 -10.31 -8.67
C LYS A 126 -11.04 -10.52 -7.31
N VAL A 127 -10.28 -10.34 -6.22
CA VAL A 127 -10.75 -10.52 -4.84
C VAL A 127 -11.41 -9.24 -4.32
N ASN A 128 -10.98 -8.08 -4.81
CA ASN A 128 -11.40 -6.82 -4.24
C ASN A 128 -12.84 -6.47 -4.63
N ASN A 129 -13.75 -6.64 -3.66
CA ASN A 129 -15.09 -6.06 -3.59
C ASN A 129 -15.11 -4.65 -2.95
N GLY A 130 -13.94 -4.07 -2.63
CA GLY A 130 -13.80 -2.72 -2.06
C GLY A 130 -13.69 -1.66 -3.15
N GLU A 131 -14.80 -1.36 -3.82
CA GLU A 131 -14.88 -0.26 -4.79
C GLU A 131 -14.44 1.07 -4.17
N GLU A 132 -14.73 1.31 -2.88
CA GLU A 132 -14.49 2.59 -2.19
C GLU A 132 -12.99 2.85 -1.94
N ILE A 133 -12.26 1.85 -1.42
CA ILE A 133 -10.80 1.91 -1.24
C ILE A 133 -10.07 2.08 -2.58
N THR A 134 -10.58 1.42 -3.62
CA THR A 134 -10.04 1.54 -4.98
C THR A 134 -10.29 2.95 -5.53
N PHE A 135 -11.48 3.48 -5.30
CA PHE A 135 -11.89 4.81 -5.73
C PHE A 135 -11.12 5.91 -4.98
N GLU A 136 -10.90 5.79 -3.67
CA GLU A 136 -9.99 6.64 -2.90
C GLU A 136 -8.59 6.68 -3.54
N GLN A 137 -8.04 5.52 -3.93
CA GLN A 137 -6.73 5.50 -4.60
C GLN A 137 -6.79 6.14 -5.98
N SER A 138 -7.83 5.89 -6.77
CA SER A 138 -7.99 6.55 -8.07
C SER A 138 -8.04 8.06 -7.90
N LEU A 139 -8.75 8.58 -6.91
CA LEU A 139 -8.75 10.02 -6.59
C LEU A 139 -7.36 10.54 -6.24
N ILE A 140 -6.58 9.83 -5.43
CA ILE A 140 -5.18 10.21 -5.12
C ILE A 140 -4.33 10.21 -6.41
N THR A 141 -4.47 9.16 -7.21
CA THR A 141 -3.70 8.93 -8.44
C THR A 141 -3.98 10.01 -9.48
N ASP A 142 -5.26 10.31 -9.73
CA ASP A 142 -5.71 11.26 -10.74
C ASP A 142 -5.38 12.71 -10.34
N ASN A 143 -5.16 12.97 -9.04
CA ASN A 143 -4.84 14.29 -8.50
C ASN A 143 -3.37 14.44 -8.08
N ILE A 144 -2.48 13.50 -8.43
CA ILE A 144 -1.09 13.49 -7.95
C ILE A 144 -0.30 14.75 -8.38
N ASP A 145 -0.61 15.29 -9.56
CA ASP A 145 0.03 16.49 -10.13
C ASP A 145 -0.81 17.76 -9.90
N SER A 146 -1.83 17.72 -9.04
CA SER A 146 -2.67 18.88 -8.75
C SER A 146 -1.93 19.91 -7.89
N GLU A 147 -1.77 21.13 -8.41
CA GLU A 147 -1.20 22.25 -7.66
C GLU A 147 -2.21 22.92 -6.71
N GLU A 148 -3.51 22.61 -6.86
CA GLU A 148 -4.58 23.22 -6.08
C GLU A 148 -4.95 22.41 -4.83
N VAL A 149 -4.98 21.08 -4.95
CA VAL A 149 -5.37 20.16 -3.88
C VAL A 149 -4.36 19.02 -3.80
N ILE A 150 -3.60 18.98 -2.72
CA ILE A 150 -2.58 17.99 -2.46
C ILE A 150 -3.12 17.01 -1.43
N ILE A 151 -3.38 15.76 -1.82
CA ILE A 151 -3.77 14.72 -0.86
C ILE A 151 -2.53 14.26 -0.12
N ILE A 152 -2.54 14.39 1.22
CA ILE A 152 -1.36 14.17 2.07
C ILE A 152 -1.43 12.87 2.86
N ASP A 153 -2.63 12.35 3.13
CA ASP A 153 -2.80 11.08 3.84
C ASP A 153 -4.18 10.46 3.55
N ARG A 154 -4.34 9.18 3.87
CA ARG A 154 -5.58 8.42 3.73
C ARG A 154 -5.86 7.60 4.98
N GLN A 155 -7.14 7.33 5.25
CA GLN A 155 -7.57 6.54 6.41
C GLN A 155 -6.94 7.06 7.72
N VAL A 156 -7.09 8.36 7.95
CA VAL A 156 -6.44 9.08 9.05
C VAL A 156 -7.27 8.95 10.32
N GLY A 157 -6.69 8.40 11.38
CA GLY A 157 -7.31 8.32 12.71
C GLY A 157 -6.35 8.70 13.84
N GLY A 158 -6.91 8.96 15.02
CA GLY A 158 -6.15 9.36 16.23
C GLY A 158 -6.14 10.87 16.47
N GLY A 159 -5.31 11.35 17.40
CA GLY A 159 -5.14 12.78 17.67
C GLY A 159 -6.39 13.51 18.20
N GLY A 160 -7.35 12.79 18.80
CA GLY A 160 -8.62 13.34 19.27
C GLY A 160 -9.79 13.23 18.27
N LEU A 161 -9.56 12.68 17.08
CA LEU A 161 -10.62 12.42 16.10
C LEU A 161 -11.57 11.31 16.56
N SER A 162 -12.88 11.57 16.45
CA SER A 162 -13.94 10.58 16.65
C SER A 162 -14.24 9.81 15.35
N GLY A 163 -13.24 9.11 14.81
CA GLY A 163 -13.40 8.29 13.60
C GLY A 163 -12.11 8.13 12.79
N ILE A 164 -12.27 7.61 11.58
CA ILE A 164 -11.22 7.49 10.56
C ILE A 164 -11.69 8.31 9.36
N LEU A 165 -10.88 9.29 8.93
CA LEU A 165 -11.13 10.09 7.74
C LEU A 165 -10.72 9.31 6.49
N ASP A 166 -11.53 9.31 5.44
CA ASP A 166 -11.18 8.63 4.19
C ASP A 166 -9.90 9.23 3.58
N LEU A 167 -9.88 10.54 3.32
CA LEU A 167 -8.69 11.28 2.85
C LEU A 167 -8.49 12.61 3.57
N LEU A 168 -7.21 12.96 3.78
CA LEU A 168 -6.79 14.27 4.26
C LEU A 168 -5.98 14.98 3.17
N ALA A 169 -6.33 16.23 2.90
CA ALA A 169 -5.71 17.03 1.85
C ALA A 169 -5.36 18.45 2.32
N LEU A 170 -4.47 19.10 1.59
CA LEU A 170 -4.15 20.52 1.66
C LEU A 170 -4.72 21.20 0.42
N LYS A 171 -5.60 22.17 0.61
CA LYS A 171 -6.04 23.06 -0.47
C LYS A 171 -5.28 24.37 -0.41
N LYS A 172 -4.64 24.75 -1.51
CA LYS A 172 -3.97 26.04 -1.65
C LYS A 172 -5.01 27.16 -1.69
N ILE A 173 -4.83 28.18 -0.86
CA ILE A 173 -5.70 29.38 -0.84
C ILE A 173 -4.99 30.57 -1.49
N ASP A 174 -3.68 30.69 -1.26
CA ASP A 174 -2.84 31.83 -1.68
C ASP A 174 -1.36 31.39 -1.65
N HIS A 175 -0.43 32.23 -2.10
CA HIS A 175 1.01 31.97 -2.03
C HIS A 175 1.43 31.53 -0.61
N ALA A 176 1.86 30.26 -0.51
CA ALA A 176 2.26 29.57 0.71
C ALA A 176 1.18 29.40 1.81
N LYS A 177 -0.11 29.69 1.52
CA LYS A 177 -1.21 29.46 2.47
C LYS A 177 -2.05 28.27 2.04
N TYR A 178 -2.22 27.34 2.99
CA TYR A 178 -2.99 26.11 2.79
C TYR A 178 -4.04 25.97 3.89
N ARG A 179 -5.16 25.34 3.56
CA ARG A 179 -6.12 24.84 4.55
C ARG A 179 -6.19 23.33 4.49
N LEU A 180 -6.44 22.72 5.64
CA LEU A 180 -6.80 21.31 5.71
C LEU A 180 -8.19 21.11 5.11
N VAL A 181 -8.31 20.07 4.30
CA VAL A 181 -9.56 19.62 3.69
C VAL A 181 -9.72 18.14 4.00
N ILE A 182 -10.87 17.80 4.56
CA ILE A 182 -11.30 16.43 4.78
C ILE A 182 -12.15 16.03 3.58
N LEU A 183 -11.81 14.93 2.93
CA LEU A 183 -12.61 14.37 1.85
C LEU A 183 -13.13 13.01 2.32
N GLU A 184 -14.45 12.94 2.52
CA GLU A 184 -15.16 11.68 2.71
C GLU A 184 -15.57 11.18 1.31
N VAL A 185 -15.16 9.96 0.97
CA VAL A 185 -15.31 9.40 -0.36
C VAL A 185 -16.35 8.30 -0.30
N LYS A 186 -17.40 8.40 -1.12
CA LYS A 186 -18.47 7.41 -1.20
C LYS A 186 -18.85 7.16 -2.66
N LEU A 187 -19.21 5.92 -2.98
CA LEU A 187 -19.68 5.55 -4.32
C LEU A 187 -21.14 5.94 -4.49
N GLY A 188 -21.53 6.36 -5.70
CA GLY A 188 -22.85 6.94 -5.98
C GLY A 188 -24.07 6.06 -5.64
N ASN A 189 -23.88 4.74 -5.54
CA ASN A 189 -24.94 3.80 -5.16
C ASN A 189 -24.96 3.47 -3.66
N ASN A 190 -24.16 4.14 -2.83
CA ASN A 190 -24.07 3.86 -1.41
C ASN A 190 -25.33 4.36 -0.68
N ILE A 191 -26.09 3.44 -0.05
CA ILE A 191 -27.29 3.73 0.75
C ILE A 191 -26.99 4.75 1.86
N GLU A 192 -25.74 4.83 2.34
CA GLU A 192 -25.30 5.75 3.37
C GLU A 192 -25.31 7.23 2.94
N LEU A 193 -25.28 7.51 1.62
CA LEU A 193 -25.41 8.86 1.06
C LEU A 193 -26.73 9.54 1.45
N LYS A 194 -27.78 8.77 1.74
CA LYS A 194 -29.11 9.33 2.02
C LYS A 194 -29.21 9.97 3.40
N ASN A 195 -28.42 9.57 4.41
CA ASN A 195 -28.56 10.07 5.79
C ASN A 195 -27.29 10.06 6.67
N LYS A 196 -26.23 9.29 6.35
CA LYS A 196 -25.10 9.09 7.28
C LYS A 196 -23.89 10.01 7.03
N VAL A 197 -23.66 10.41 5.79
CA VAL A 197 -22.45 11.19 5.41
C VAL A 197 -22.39 12.55 6.11
N ALA A 198 -23.52 13.28 6.17
CA ALA A 198 -23.56 14.56 6.88
C ALA A 198 -23.30 14.40 8.40
N GLY A 199 -23.71 13.28 8.98
CA GLY A 199 -23.45 12.95 10.38
C GLY A 199 -22.00 12.54 10.64
N GLN A 200 -21.33 11.89 9.68
CA GLN A 200 -19.89 11.59 9.75
C GLN A 200 -19.06 12.86 9.66
N ILE A 201 -19.34 13.74 8.69
CA ILE A 201 -18.61 15.01 8.54
C ILE A 201 -18.71 15.86 9.81
N LYS A 202 -19.90 15.94 10.45
CA LYS A 202 -20.09 16.65 11.72
C LYS A 202 -19.26 16.11 12.89
N LYS A 203 -18.77 14.87 12.83
CA LYS A 203 -17.91 14.30 13.89
C LYS A 203 -16.44 14.70 13.74
N TYR A 204 -16.07 15.28 12.60
CA TYR A 204 -14.69 15.62 12.26
C TYR A 204 -14.38 17.11 12.41
N ILE A 205 -15.41 17.95 12.60
CA ILE A 205 -15.33 19.41 12.70
C ILE A 205 -15.71 19.85 14.11
#